data_AF-A0A9W9FYV6-F1
#
_entry.id   AF-A0A9W9FYV6-F1
#
_cell.length_a   1.000
_cell.length_b   1.000
_cell.length_c   1.000
_cell.angle_alpha   90.00
_cell.angle_beta   90.00
_cell.angle_gamma   90.00
#
_symmetry.space_group_name_H-M   'P 1'
#
loop_
_entity.id
_entity.type
_entity.pdbx_description
1 polymer ?
#
loop_
_entity_poly.entity_id
_entity_poly.type
_entity_poly.pdbx_seq_one_letter_code
_entity_poly.pdbx_strand_id
1 'polypeptide(L)'
;MFHAHCWEVLAHLLGKEYIEKRPGQLVRAAKEYQRSKRLKYGTSIANHENPYFWQIYDPKKVMHTKNHETQKCDDFRSPWIVPEVQRAIESARRGMVKARNMNSYLTRLPLEIVLLVVEILCPSEYTRFDIENTQNMISAFALDLPRSYWKRRLQSYRPLFFELDLLTEADSDALDWQILVLKLMGLLKDKDGYICSGLQGRHRLLKPIQRIKRKLHEL
;
A
#
# COMPACT_ATOMS: atom_id res chain seq x y z
N MET A 1 -21.90 -5.45 -11.90
CA MET A 1 -21.04 -6.59 -12.26
C MET A 1 -19.80 -6.53 -11.38
N PHE A 2 -19.50 -7.56 -10.58
CA PHE A 2 -18.21 -7.65 -9.89
C PHE A 2 -17.19 -8.07 -10.95
N HIS A 3 -16.15 -7.25 -11.21
CA HIS A 3 -15.06 -7.68 -12.10
C HIS A 3 -14.31 -8.84 -11.45
N ALA A 4 -13.88 -9.82 -12.26
CA ALA A 4 -13.18 -11.02 -11.78
C ALA A 4 -12.00 -10.68 -10.86
N HIS A 5 -11.26 -9.62 -11.16
CA HIS A 5 -10.15 -9.15 -10.33
C HIS A 5 -10.55 -8.64 -8.94
N CYS A 6 -11.75 -8.08 -8.78
CA CYS A 6 -12.27 -7.71 -7.46
C CYS A 6 -12.64 -8.96 -6.64
N TRP A 7 -12.99 -10.06 -7.30
CA TRP A 7 -13.25 -11.35 -6.65
C TRP A 7 -11.97 -11.95 -6.07
N GLU A 8 -10.85 -11.89 -6.81
CA GLU A 8 -9.55 -12.35 -6.31
C GLU A 8 -9.10 -11.56 -5.06
N VAL A 9 -9.24 -10.22 -5.09
CA VAL A 9 -8.95 -9.37 -3.92
C VAL A 9 -9.84 -9.75 -2.73
N LEU A 10 -11.12 -10.01 -2.98
CA LEU A 10 -12.05 -10.45 -1.95
C LEU A 10 -11.64 -11.82 -1.37
N ALA A 11 -11.29 -12.76 -2.23
CA ALA A 11 -10.86 -14.11 -1.89
C ALA A 11 -9.59 -14.10 -1.02
N HIS A 12 -8.61 -13.27 -1.37
CA HIS A 12 -7.39 -13.10 -0.58
C HIS A 12 -7.68 -12.54 0.82
N LEU A 13 -8.57 -11.55 0.94
CA LEU A 13 -8.83 -10.85 2.21
C LEU A 13 -9.78 -11.59 3.16
N LEU A 14 -10.75 -12.31 2.63
CA LEU A 14 -11.75 -13.06 3.41
C LEU A 14 -11.39 -14.53 3.56
N GLY A 15 -10.52 -15.06 2.70
CA GLY A 15 -10.25 -16.49 2.57
C GLY A 15 -11.18 -17.12 1.53
N LYS A 16 -10.59 -17.78 0.53
CA LYS A 16 -11.32 -18.42 -0.57
C LYS A 16 -12.37 -19.42 -0.07
N GLU A 17 -11.98 -20.30 0.86
CA GLU A 17 -12.90 -21.27 1.45
C GLU A 17 -14.09 -20.61 2.17
N TYR A 18 -13.86 -19.46 2.79
CA TYR A 18 -14.91 -18.75 3.53
C TYR A 18 -16.00 -18.23 2.59
N ILE A 19 -15.59 -17.73 1.43
CA ILE A 19 -16.50 -17.24 0.39
C ILE A 19 -17.26 -18.39 -0.26
N GLU A 20 -16.58 -19.49 -0.58
CA GLU A 20 -17.17 -20.66 -1.26
C GLU A 20 -18.16 -21.41 -0.36
N LYS A 21 -17.88 -21.52 0.95
CA LYS A 21 -18.77 -22.22 1.89
C LYS A 21 -19.99 -21.38 2.31
N ARG A 22 -19.95 -20.05 2.17
CA ARG A 22 -20.98 -19.12 2.70
C ARG A 22 -21.40 -18.02 1.72
N PRO A 23 -21.67 -18.31 0.43
CA PRO A 23 -21.98 -17.27 -0.56
C PRO A 23 -23.24 -16.48 -0.22
N GLY A 24 -24.26 -17.14 0.37
CA GLY A 24 -25.50 -16.49 0.79
C GLY A 24 -25.33 -15.48 1.94
N GLN A 25 -24.40 -15.73 2.87
CA GLN A 25 -24.08 -14.78 3.94
C GLN A 25 -23.28 -13.59 3.40
N LEU A 26 -22.34 -13.85 2.48
CA LEU A 26 -21.58 -12.80 1.79
C LEU A 26 -22.50 -11.82 1.06
N VAL A 27 -23.45 -12.35 0.27
CA VAL A 27 -24.42 -11.52 -0.45
C VAL A 27 -25.30 -10.72 0.51
N ARG A 28 -25.74 -11.32 1.63
CA ARG A 28 -26.51 -10.61 2.67
C ARG A 28 -25.70 -9.47 3.30
N ALA A 29 -24.49 -9.74 3.76
CA ALA A 29 -23.60 -8.74 4.35
C ALA A 29 -23.29 -7.59 3.36
N ALA A 30 -23.04 -7.91 2.09
CA ALA A 30 -22.82 -6.91 1.04
C ALA A 30 -24.07 -6.04 0.78
N LYS A 31 -25.26 -6.64 0.69
CA LYS A 31 -26.53 -5.91 0.53
C LYS A 31 -26.80 -5.00 1.72
N GLU A 32 -26.56 -5.47 2.94
CA GLU A 32 -26.71 -4.64 4.14
C GLU A 32 -25.71 -3.49 4.19
N TYR A 33 -24.44 -3.74 3.84
CA TYR A 33 -23.45 -2.68 3.72
C TYR A 33 -23.92 -1.61 2.73
N GLN A 34 -24.38 -2.01 1.54
CA GLN A 34 -24.90 -1.09 0.53
C GLN A 34 -26.12 -0.30 1.03
N ARG A 35 -27.07 -0.96 1.72
CA ARG A 35 -28.23 -0.30 2.33
C ARG A 35 -27.81 0.72 3.39
N SER A 36 -26.90 0.35 4.30
CA SER A 36 -26.38 1.25 5.33
C SER A 36 -25.65 2.46 4.74
N LYS A 37 -24.96 2.28 3.60
CA LYS A 37 -24.28 3.37 2.89
C LYS A 37 -25.28 4.31 2.20
N ARG A 38 -26.30 3.77 1.52
CA ARG A 38 -27.41 4.56 0.93
C ARG A 38 -28.15 5.39 1.98
N LEU A 39 -28.39 4.81 3.16
CA LEU A 39 -29.04 5.50 4.28
C LEU A 39 -28.18 6.64 4.85
N LYS A 40 -26.84 6.48 4.86
CA LYS A 40 -25.92 7.48 5.43
C LYS A 40 -25.54 8.62 4.46
N TYR A 41 -25.54 8.38 3.15
CA TYR A 41 -24.97 9.32 2.17
C TYR A 41 -25.94 9.68 1.02
N GLY A 42 -27.19 9.21 1.05
CA GLY A 42 -28.13 9.37 -0.06
C GLY A 42 -27.72 8.59 -1.32
N THR A 43 -28.45 8.78 -2.41
CA THR A 43 -28.24 8.08 -3.71
C THR A 43 -27.00 8.53 -4.48
N SER A 44 -26.32 9.61 -4.07
CA SER A 44 -25.13 10.13 -4.76
C SER A 44 -23.85 9.47 -4.23
N ILE A 45 -23.50 8.32 -4.80
CA ILE A 45 -22.34 7.50 -4.38
C ILE A 45 -21.02 8.00 -5.03
N ALA A 46 -21.00 9.18 -5.67
CA ALA A 46 -19.84 9.55 -6.50
C ALA A 46 -18.60 10.02 -5.71
N ASN A 47 -18.70 10.90 -4.70
CA ASN A 47 -17.53 11.71 -4.34
C ASN A 47 -17.17 11.88 -2.86
N HIS A 48 -17.84 11.24 -1.90
CA HIS A 48 -17.59 11.53 -0.48
C HIS A 48 -17.34 10.29 0.36
N GLU A 49 -16.09 9.84 0.48
CA GLU A 49 -15.64 9.12 1.69
C GLU A 49 -14.13 9.25 1.93
N ASN A 50 -13.69 10.35 2.58
CA ASN A 50 -12.88 10.40 3.81
C ASN A 50 -12.05 11.72 3.89
N PRO A 51 -12.37 12.65 4.81
CA PRO A 51 -11.63 13.91 4.99
C PRO A 51 -10.31 13.77 5.76
N TYR A 52 -10.04 12.65 6.43
CA TYR A 52 -8.87 12.52 7.32
C TYR A 52 -7.55 12.15 6.63
N PHE A 53 -7.54 11.98 5.31
CA PHE A 53 -6.30 11.86 4.53
C PHE A 53 -6.02 13.08 3.65
N TRP A 54 -6.93 14.07 3.64
CA TRP A 54 -6.88 15.22 2.73
C TRP A 54 -7.37 16.52 3.38
N GLN A 55 -6.75 16.96 4.49
CA GLN A 55 -6.85 18.38 4.88
C GLN A 55 -6.22 19.36 3.85
N ILE A 56 -5.84 18.89 2.65
CA ILE A 56 -5.34 19.71 1.53
C ILE A 56 -6.25 19.59 0.29
N TYR A 57 -7.53 19.22 0.45
CA TYR A 57 -8.49 19.25 -0.65
C TYR A 57 -9.57 20.30 -0.38
N ASP A 58 -9.34 21.53 -0.85
CA ASP A 58 -10.39 22.51 -1.09
C ASP A 58 -10.97 22.26 -2.49
N PRO A 59 -12.19 21.73 -2.60
CA PRO A 59 -12.82 21.46 -3.90
C PRO A 59 -13.02 22.74 -4.73
N LYS A 60 -12.98 23.93 -4.11
CA LYS A 60 -13.22 25.22 -4.79
C LYS A 60 -12.02 25.73 -5.59
N LYS A 61 -10.81 25.18 -5.40
CA LYS A 61 -9.60 25.63 -6.12
C LYS A 61 -9.35 24.93 -7.47
N VAL A 62 -10.15 23.93 -7.86
CA VAL A 62 -9.91 23.13 -9.09
C VAL A 62 -10.80 23.56 -10.27
N MET A 63 -11.69 24.55 -10.12
CA MET A 63 -12.51 25.02 -11.25
C MET A 63 -11.82 26.01 -12.21
N HIS A 64 -10.56 26.38 -11.96
CA HIS A 64 -9.83 27.31 -12.83
C HIS A 64 -8.43 26.82 -13.20
N THR A 65 -8.34 25.61 -13.75
CA THR A 65 -7.27 25.27 -14.70
C THR A 65 -7.87 24.43 -15.83
N LYS A 66 -8.53 25.13 -16.76
CA LYS A 66 -8.63 24.63 -18.14
C LYS A 66 -7.19 24.49 -18.63
N ASN A 67 -6.84 23.32 -19.15
CA ASN A 67 -5.50 22.92 -19.61
C ASN A 67 -4.68 22.20 -18.55
N HIS A 68 -5.03 20.96 -18.25
CA HIS A 68 -4.06 19.88 -18.35
C HIS A 68 -4.85 18.64 -18.76
N GLU A 69 -4.38 18.01 -19.84
CA GLU A 69 -4.66 16.63 -20.16
C GLU A 69 -4.58 15.85 -18.85
N THR A 70 -5.74 15.56 -18.29
CA THR A 70 -5.88 14.50 -17.31
C THR A 70 -5.58 13.25 -18.12
N GLN A 71 -4.28 12.96 -18.23
CA GLN A 71 -3.78 11.69 -18.68
C GLN A 71 -4.59 10.69 -17.87
N LYS A 72 -5.55 10.07 -18.56
CA LYS A 72 -6.44 9.06 -18.03
C LYS A 72 -5.53 8.09 -17.30
N CYS A 73 -5.43 8.16 -15.98
CA CYS A 73 -4.85 7.07 -15.21
C CYS A 73 -5.80 5.93 -15.52
N ASP A 74 -5.45 5.05 -16.48
CA ASP A 74 -6.36 4.11 -17.13
C ASP A 74 -7.39 3.58 -16.14
N ASP A 75 -8.60 4.11 -16.27
CA ASP A 75 -9.77 3.65 -15.54
C ASP A 75 -9.81 2.13 -15.75
N PHE A 76 -9.85 1.36 -14.66
CA PHE A 76 -9.96 -0.11 -14.65
C PHE A 76 -8.69 -0.97 -14.78
N ARG A 77 -7.52 -0.51 -14.31
CA ARG A 77 -6.47 -1.50 -13.95
C ARG A 77 -6.96 -2.41 -12.83
N SER A 78 -6.72 -3.71 -13.01
CA SER A 78 -7.07 -4.77 -12.05
C SER A 78 -6.57 -4.40 -10.65
N PRO A 79 -7.43 -4.33 -9.61
CA PRO A 79 -6.97 -4.09 -8.24
C PRO A 79 -6.06 -5.22 -7.74
N TRP A 80 -6.12 -6.39 -8.40
CA TRP A 80 -5.30 -7.57 -8.16
C TRP A 80 -3.86 -7.45 -8.67
N ILE A 81 -3.55 -6.53 -9.58
CA ILE A 81 -2.18 -6.35 -10.06
C ILE A 81 -1.88 -4.87 -10.11
N VAL A 82 -0.99 -4.40 -9.24
CA VAL A 82 -0.47 -3.03 -9.30
C VAL A 82 0.94 -3.07 -9.90
N PRO A 83 1.12 -2.63 -11.15
CA PRO A 83 2.41 -2.69 -11.84
C PRO A 83 3.55 -1.99 -11.09
N GLU A 84 3.26 -0.90 -10.38
CA GLU A 84 4.21 -0.13 -9.59
C GLU A 84 4.77 -0.95 -8.42
N VAL A 85 3.94 -1.79 -7.80
CA VAL A 85 4.35 -2.71 -6.74
C VAL A 85 5.22 -3.83 -7.32
N GLN A 86 4.85 -4.39 -8.47
CA GLN A 86 5.69 -5.38 -9.17
C GLN A 86 7.06 -4.80 -9.54
N ARG A 87 7.10 -3.58 -10.08
CA ARG A 87 8.37 -2.88 -10.38
C ARG A 87 9.22 -2.64 -9.13
N ALA A 88 8.60 -2.37 -7.98
CA ALA A 88 9.30 -2.26 -6.71
C ALA A 88 9.92 -3.59 -6.27
N ILE A 89 9.16 -4.69 -6.37
CA ILE A 89 9.64 -6.06 -6.08
C ILE A 89 10.80 -6.45 -7.00
N GLU A 90 10.67 -6.25 -8.31
CA GLU A 90 11.73 -6.54 -9.27
C GLU A 90 12.99 -5.71 -9.03
N SER A 91 12.82 -4.43 -8.65
CA SER A 91 13.94 -3.58 -8.29
C SER A 91 14.68 -4.10 -7.06
N ALA A 92 13.94 -4.58 -6.05
CA ALA A 92 14.51 -5.16 -4.84
C ALA A 92 15.25 -6.47 -5.11
N ARG A 93 14.77 -7.30 -6.06
CA ARG A 93 15.50 -8.50 -6.54
C ARG A 93 16.85 -8.12 -7.17
N ARG A 94 16.86 -7.06 -8.01
CA ARG A 94 18.09 -6.58 -8.65
C ARG A 94 19.06 -5.88 -7.68
N GLY A 95 18.54 -5.32 -6.59
CA GLY A 95 19.31 -4.60 -5.57
C GLY A 95 20.34 -5.47 -4.85
N MET A 96 19.98 -6.71 -4.51
CA MET A 96 20.90 -7.67 -3.89
C MET A 96 22.11 -8.00 -4.77
N VAL A 97 21.97 -7.93 -6.09
CA VAL A 97 23.08 -8.19 -7.03
C VAL A 97 24.12 -7.07 -7.00
N LYS A 98 23.82 -5.90 -6.40
CA LYS A 98 24.62 -4.67 -6.52
C LYS A 98 25.32 -4.17 -5.24
N ALA A 99 25.22 -4.80 -4.08
CA ALA A 99 25.94 -4.35 -2.88
C ALA A 99 26.24 -5.51 -1.92
N ARG A 100 27.36 -5.60 -1.20
CA ARG A 100 28.07 -4.53 -0.46
C ARG A 100 29.56 -4.85 -0.34
N ASN A 101 30.41 -4.05 -0.97
CA ASN A 101 31.85 -3.97 -0.68
C ASN A 101 32.19 -2.51 -0.38
N MET A 102 31.77 -2.02 0.79
CA MET A 102 32.22 -0.73 1.30
C MET A 102 32.47 -0.83 2.80
N ASN A 103 33.75 -0.66 3.15
CA ASN A 103 34.26 -0.72 4.51
C ASN A 103 34.01 0.63 5.19
N SER A 104 32.81 0.80 5.75
CA SER A 104 32.42 2.00 6.51
C SER A 104 32.64 1.76 8.00
N TYR A 105 33.31 2.70 8.69
CA TYR A 105 33.49 2.65 10.15
C TYR A 105 32.16 2.61 10.92
N LEU A 106 31.06 3.05 10.30
CA LEU A 106 29.73 3.09 10.92
C LEU A 106 28.97 1.77 10.80
N THR A 107 29.47 0.79 10.05
CA THR A 107 29.02 -0.62 10.16
C THR A 107 29.29 -1.22 11.55
N ARG A 108 30.09 -0.54 12.38
CA ARG A 108 30.40 -0.94 13.76
C ARG A 108 29.47 -0.34 14.81
N LEU A 109 28.51 0.49 14.42
CA LEU A 109 27.53 1.02 15.37
C LEU A 109 26.63 -0.11 15.89
N PRO A 110 26.28 -0.11 17.19
CA PRO A 110 25.26 -1.01 17.71
C PRO A 110 23.95 -0.84 16.93
N LEU A 111 23.28 -1.96 16.66
CA LEU A 111 22.04 -1.98 15.89
C LEU A 111 20.98 -1.03 16.48
N GLU A 112 20.93 -0.91 17.81
CA GLU A 112 20.00 -0.04 18.53
C GLU A 112 20.19 1.43 18.16
N ILE A 113 21.45 1.86 17.99
CA ILE A 113 21.78 3.23 17.58
C ILE A 113 21.38 3.45 16.13
N VAL A 114 21.67 2.48 15.25
CA VAL A 114 21.28 2.53 13.84
C VAL A 114 19.75 2.63 13.70
N LEU A 115 19.01 1.80 14.44
CA LEU A 115 17.55 1.84 14.48
C LEU A 115 17.05 3.20 14.97
N LEU A 116 17.62 3.73 16.04
CA LEU A 116 17.24 5.05 16.58
C LEU A 116 17.46 6.16 15.57
N VAL A 117 18.60 6.19 14.86
CA VAL A 117 18.87 7.19 13.82
C VAL A 117 17.87 7.08 12.67
N VAL A 118 17.58 5.85 12.20
CA VAL A 118 16.61 5.64 11.12
C VAL A 118 15.19 6.05 11.56
N GLU A 119 14.79 5.76 12.78
CA GLU A 119 13.48 6.18 13.33
C GLU A 119 13.34 7.70 13.41
N ILE A 120 14.43 8.42 13.74
CA ILE A 120 14.45 9.89 13.72
C ILE A 120 14.32 10.43 12.30
N LEU A 121 15.02 9.83 11.33
CA LEU A 121 15.06 10.31 9.96
C LEU A 121 13.81 9.97 9.15
N CYS A 122 13.16 8.85 9.46
CA CYS A 122 11.89 8.48 8.86
C CYS A 122 10.91 8.06 9.96
N PRO A 123 10.19 9.00 10.58
CA PRO A 123 9.22 8.65 11.61
C PRO A 123 8.07 7.77 11.08
N SER A 124 7.22 7.28 11.99
CA SER A 124 6.02 6.50 11.60
C SER A 124 5.09 7.30 10.69
N GLU A 125 4.97 8.60 10.95
CA GLU A 125 4.39 9.57 10.03
C GLU A 125 5.52 10.23 9.25
N TYR A 126 5.66 9.88 7.99
CA TYR A 126 6.76 10.32 7.15
C TYR A 126 6.28 11.11 5.94
N THR A 127 7.17 11.94 5.42
CA THR A 127 7.08 12.67 4.15
C THR A 127 7.95 12.01 3.08
N ARG A 128 7.88 12.51 1.84
CA ARG A 128 8.80 12.08 0.77
C ARG A 128 10.26 12.44 1.10
N PHE A 129 10.47 13.60 1.70
CA PHE A 129 11.79 14.08 2.08
C PHE A 129 12.46 13.15 3.12
N ASP A 130 11.67 12.65 4.08
CA ASP A 130 12.16 11.71 5.10
C ASP A 130 12.64 10.38 4.50
N ILE A 131 11.93 9.89 3.47
CA ILE A 131 12.33 8.69 2.72
C ILE A 131 13.65 8.92 2.00
N GLU A 132 13.78 10.05 1.31
CA GLU A 132 14.99 10.40 0.56
C GLU A 132 16.20 10.57 1.49
N ASN A 133 16.03 11.26 2.63
CA ASN A 133 17.07 11.39 3.66
C ASN A 133 17.48 10.03 4.21
N THR A 134 16.52 9.15 4.46
CA THR A 134 16.81 7.80 4.97
C THR A 134 17.56 6.96 3.93
N GLN A 135 17.17 7.03 2.66
CA GLN A 135 17.91 6.37 1.57
C GLN A 135 19.36 6.88 1.47
N ASN A 136 19.54 8.20 1.50
CA ASN A 136 20.85 8.83 1.43
C ASN A 136 21.72 8.42 2.63
N MET A 137 21.16 8.46 3.83
CA MET A 137 21.86 8.12 5.07
C MET A 137 22.27 6.65 5.09
N ILE A 138 21.35 5.74 4.74
CA ILE A 138 21.68 4.32 4.66
C ILE A 138 22.76 4.06 3.61
N SER A 139 22.67 4.71 2.45
CA SER A 139 23.66 4.56 1.38
C SER A 139 25.03 5.10 1.79
N ALA A 140 25.07 6.31 2.37
CA ALA A 140 26.30 6.99 2.77
C ALA A 140 27.06 6.22 3.86
N PHE A 141 26.32 5.58 4.77
CA PHE A 141 26.92 4.86 5.89
C PHE A 141 26.97 3.34 5.68
N ALA A 142 26.51 2.86 4.52
CA ALA A 142 26.38 1.46 4.18
C ALA A 142 25.61 0.66 5.26
N LEU A 143 24.55 1.26 5.82
CA LEU A 143 23.78 0.62 6.88
C LEU A 143 23.00 -0.57 6.33
N ASP A 144 22.86 -1.58 7.17
CA ASP A 144 22.04 -2.74 6.90
C ASP A 144 21.10 -2.99 8.07
N LEU A 145 19.81 -2.78 7.84
CA LEU A 145 18.80 -3.01 8.85
C LEU A 145 18.15 -4.38 8.64
N PRO A 146 17.85 -5.12 9.72
CA PRO A 146 17.25 -6.45 9.62
C PRO A 146 15.94 -6.47 8.81
N ARG A 147 15.71 -7.56 8.06
CA ARG A 147 14.43 -7.82 7.35
C ARG A 147 13.20 -7.61 8.24
N SER A 148 13.28 -7.99 9.51
CA SER A 148 12.20 -7.85 10.49
C SER A 148 11.81 -6.39 10.75
N TYR A 149 12.78 -5.47 10.75
CA TYR A 149 12.54 -4.03 10.88
C TYR A 149 11.68 -3.51 9.73
N TRP A 150 12.12 -3.80 8.49
CA TRP A 150 11.44 -3.35 7.28
C TRP A 150 10.03 -3.97 7.13
N LYS A 151 9.88 -5.26 7.45
CA LYS A 151 8.56 -5.92 7.48
C LYS A 151 7.61 -5.23 8.46
N ARG A 152 8.09 -4.84 9.65
CA ARG A 152 7.29 -4.13 10.65
C ARG A 152 6.82 -2.78 10.13
N ARG A 153 7.67 -2.04 9.42
CA ARG A 153 7.32 -0.73 8.82
C ARG A 153 6.16 -0.81 7.83
N LEU A 154 6.03 -1.91 7.09
CA LEU A 154 4.91 -2.11 6.16
C LEU A 154 3.67 -2.72 6.80
N GLN A 155 3.71 -3.14 8.06
CA GLN A 155 2.64 -3.95 8.67
C GLN A 155 1.26 -3.28 8.57
N SER A 156 1.17 -1.98 8.84
CA SER A 156 -0.07 -1.20 8.75
C SER A 156 -0.60 -1.06 7.32
N TYR A 157 0.28 -1.17 6.33
CA TYR A 157 -0.04 -1.05 4.89
C TYR A 157 -0.09 -2.40 4.18
N ARG A 158 0.16 -3.50 4.88
CA ARG A 158 0.21 -4.86 4.31
C ARG A 158 -1.02 -5.21 3.45
N PRO A 159 -2.27 -4.87 3.84
CA PRO A 159 -3.44 -5.14 2.99
C PRO A 159 -3.43 -4.42 1.64
N LEU A 160 -2.65 -3.34 1.49
CA LEU A 160 -2.46 -2.63 0.23
C LEU A 160 -1.42 -3.29 -0.67
N PHE A 161 -0.59 -4.21 -0.16
CA PHE A 161 0.52 -4.83 -0.88
C PHE A 161 0.44 -6.36 -0.77
N PHE A 162 -0.70 -6.95 -1.15
CA PHE A 162 -0.91 -8.40 -1.08
C PHE A 162 0.08 -9.20 -1.94
N GLU A 163 0.71 -8.58 -2.94
CA GLU A 163 1.77 -9.22 -3.73
C GLU A 163 2.91 -9.72 -2.83
N LEU A 164 3.11 -9.08 -1.67
CA LEU A 164 4.09 -9.50 -0.68
C LEU A 164 3.68 -10.76 0.08
N ASP A 165 2.38 -11.03 0.22
CA ASP A 165 1.87 -12.25 0.84
C ASP A 165 1.95 -13.46 -0.11
N LEU A 166 2.09 -13.21 -1.42
CA LEU A 166 2.24 -14.24 -2.45
C LEU A 166 3.68 -14.69 -2.63
N LEU A 167 4.65 -14.03 -2.00
CA LEU A 167 6.05 -14.40 -2.06
C LEU A 167 6.29 -15.66 -1.23
N THR A 168 6.99 -16.65 -1.81
CA THR A 168 7.53 -17.76 -1.03
C THR A 168 8.62 -17.26 -0.07
N GLU A 169 8.98 -18.04 0.95
CA GLU A 169 10.10 -17.65 1.82
C GLU A 169 11.41 -17.53 1.04
N ALA A 170 11.66 -18.43 0.07
CA ALA A 170 12.82 -18.36 -0.81
C ALA A 170 12.81 -17.10 -1.70
N ASP A 171 11.66 -16.76 -2.31
CA ASP A 171 11.51 -15.49 -3.04
C ASP A 171 11.79 -14.31 -2.13
N SER A 172 11.31 -14.39 -0.89
CA SER A 172 11.40 -13.31 0.07
C SER A 172 12.79 -13.09 0.63
N ASP A 173 13.60 -14.15 0.79
CA ASP A 173 14.99 -14.06 1.24
C ASP A 173 15.90 -13.46 0.16
N ALA A 174 15.52 -13.61 -1.12
CA ALA A 174 16.22 -13.04 -2.26
C ALA A 174 15.88 -11.54 -2.51
N LEU A 175 15.15 -10.88 -1.62
CA LEU A 175 14.78 -9.46 -1.77
C LEU A 175 15.63 -8.57 -0.88
N ASP A 176 16.10 -7.47 -1.46
CA ASP A 176 16.52 -6.31 -0.70
C ASP A 176 15.27 -5.63 -0.09
N TRP A 177 14.96 -6.00 1.16
CA TRP A 177 13.81 -5.48 1.90
C TRP A 177 13.89 -3.98 2.13
N GLN A 178 15.09 -3.42 2.24
CA GLN A 178 15.28 -2.00 2.45
C GLN A 178 14.87 -1.20 1.20
N ILE A 179 15.37 -1.60 0.03
CA ILE A 179 14.99 -0.98 -1.25
C ILE A 179 13.49 -1.15 -1.48
N LEU A 180 12.95 -2.35 -1.22
CA LEU A 180 11.53 -2.63 -1.41
C LEU A 180 10.66 -1.70 -0.57
N VAL A 181 10.90 -1.65 0.74
CA VAL A 181 10.06 -0.89 1.66
C VAL A 181 10.13 0.60 1.39
N LEU A 182 11.31 1.16 1.14
CA LEU A 182 11.44 2.59 0.83
C LEU A 182 10.74 2.97 -0.48
N LYS A 183 10.78 2.10 -1.50
CA LYS A 183 10.02 2.31 -2.74
C LYS A 183 8.51 2.26 -2.51
N LEU A 184 8.01 1.28 -1.76
CA LEU A 184 6.59 1.17 -1.45
C LEU A 184 6.10 2.35 -0.59
N MET A 185 6.90 2.80 0.37
CA MET A 185 6.63 4.01 1.16
C MET A 185 6.58 5.25 0.27
N GLY A 186 7.49 5.36 -0.71
CA GLY A 186 7.49 6.42 -1.71
C GLY A 186 6.21 6.43 -2.55
N LEU A 187 5.74 5.27 -3.00
CA LEU A 187 4.48 5.14 -3.73
C LEU A 187 3.26 5.63 -2.93
N LEU A 188 3.28 5.53 -1.60
CA LEU A 188 2.19 6.03 -0.75
C LEU A 188 2.23 7.55 -0.55
N LYS A 189 3.38 8.19 -0.78
CA LYS A 189 3.59 9.64 -0.54
C LYS A 189 3.71 10.45 -1.82
N ASP A 190 3.95 9.80 -2.96
CA ASP A 190 3.80 10.41 -4.28
C ASP A 190 2.30 10.50 -4.64
N LYS A 191 1.74 11.70 -4.61
CA LYS A 191 0.31 11.91 -4.85
C LYS A 191 -0.13 11.43 -6.23
N ASP A 192 0.63 11.79 -7.25
CA ASP A 192 0.30 11.48 -8.64
C ASP A 192 0.62 10.00 -8.94
N GLY A 193 1.77 9.53 -8.45
CA GLY A 193 2.14 8.11 -8.50
C GLY A 193 1.13 7.20 -7.79
N TYR A 194 0.62 7.59 -6.63
CA TYR A 194 -0.38 6.83 -5.87
C TYR A 194 -1.71 6.73 -6.62
N ILE A 195 -2.18 7.84 -7.19
CA ILE A 195 -3.43 7.88 -7.95
C ILE A 195 -3.31 7.04 -9.23
N CYS A 196 -2.23 7.23 -10.00
CA CYS A 196 -2.05 6.53 -11.27
C CYS A 196 -1.56 5.08 -11.15
N SER A 197 -1.05 4.66 -9.99
CA SER A 197 -0.60 3.26 -9.78
C SER A 197 -1.73 2.23 -9.70
N GLY A 198 -2.96 2.66 -9.44
CA GLY A 198 -4.06 1.75 -9.08
C GLY A 198 -4.10 1.36 -7.60
N LEU A 199 -3.12 1.77 -6.77
CA LEU A 199 -3.19 1.62 -5.31
C LEU A 199 -4.38 2.36 -4.72
N GLN A 200 -4.72 3.53 -5.25
CA GLN A 200 -5.92 4.25 -4.82
C GLN A 200 -7.19 3.42 -5.04
N GLY A 201 -7.30 2.72 -6.18
CA GLY A 201 -8.40 1.82 -6.49
C GLY A 201 -8.49 0.67 -5.48
N ARG A 202 -7.36 0.03 -5.19
CA ARG A 202 -7.25 -1.03 -4.17
C ARG A 202 -7.65 -0.52 -2.79
N HIS A 203 -7.13 0.63 -2.35
CA HIS A 203 -7.45 1.25 -1.07
C HIS A 203 -8.96 1.51 -0.92
N ARG A 204 -9.60 2.02 -1.98
CA ARG A 204 -11.05 2.26 -1.99
C ARG A 204 -11.86 0.97 -1.82
N LEU A 205 -11.34 -0.18 -2.27
CA LEU A 205 -11.99 -1.49 -2.11
C LEU A 205 -11.76 -2.09 -0.71
N LEU A 206 -10.60 -1.87 -0.09
CA LEU A 206 -10.27 -2.46 1.22
C LEU A 206 -11.28 -2.10 2.31
N LYS A 207 -11.68 -0.82 2.41
CA LYS A 207 -12.59 -0.34 3.45
C LYS A 207 -13.99 -1.00 3.38
N PRO A 208 -14.66 -1.07 2.22
CA PRO A 208 -15.86 -1.89 2.04
C PRO A 208 -15.65 -3.36 2.42
N ILE A 209 -14.58 -4.00 1.96
CA ILE A 209 -14.32 -5.43 2.20
C ILE A 209 -14.14 -5.70 3.68
N GLN A 210 -13.37 -4.88 4.39
CA GLN A 210 -13.19 -4.99 5.85
C GLN A 210 -14.51 -4.82 6.61
N ARG A 211 -15.40 -3.92 6.16
CA ARG A 211 -16.73 -3.75 6.75
C ARG A 211 -17.62 -4.98 6.51
N ILE A 212 -17.60 -5.54 5.30
CA ILE A 212 -18.31 -6.78 4.97
C ILE A 212 -17.76 -7.94 5.81
N LYS A 213 -16.43 -8.04 5.95
CA LYS A 213 -15.77 -9.04 6.80
C LYS A 213 -16.26 -9.00 8.24
N ARG A 214 -16.30 -7.81 8.85
CA ARG A 214 -16.81 -7.66 10.23
C ARG A 214 -18.25 -8.13 10.37
N LYS A 215 -19.13 -7.68 9.46
CA LYS A 215 -20.53 -8.15 9.43
C LYS A 215 -20.66 -9.67 9.24
N LEU A 216 -19.78 -10.25 8.45
CA LEU A 216 -19.74 -11.70 8.24
C LEU A 216 -19.30 -12.49 9.47
N HIS A 217 -18.59 -11.88 10.42
CA HIS A 217 -18.28 -12.49 11.72
C HIS A 217 -19.40 -12.28 12.74
N GLU A 218 -20.31 -11.33 12.50
CA GLU A 218 -21.49 -11.06 13.34
C GLU A 218 -22.71 -11.93 12.96
N LEU A 219 -22.67 -12.61 11.79
CA LEU A 219 -23.73 -13.46 11.23
C LEU A 219 -23.39 -14.96 11.31
#